data_AF-A0A496WKB4-F1
#
_entry.id   AF-A0A496WKB4-F1
#
_cell.length_a   1.000
_cell.length_b   1.000
_cell.length_c   1.000
_cell.angle_alpha   90.00
_cell.angle_beta   90.00
_cell.angle_gamma   90.00
#
_symmetry.space_group_name_H-M   'P 1'
#
loop_
_entity.id
_entity.type
_entity.pdbx_description
1 polymer ?
#
loop_
_entity_poly.entity_id
_entity_poly.type
_entity_poly.pdbx_seq_one_letter_code
_entity_poly.pdbx_strand_id
1 'polypeptide(L)'
;INVLSAKRTLVEKMLGVIKDSYDDAPSERLSLRIRHLYDICLILKKEEYQDFVRSDEFSSMCVLCIEDEKAGGFFYKECLANPLSEAPLFLDFPNWRKSLESTYKSNFSDLVYGELPSMDDIEASLTALHECLS
;
A
#
# COMPACT_ATOMS: atom_id res chain seq x y z
N ILE A 1 -4.79 18.49 6.60
CA ILE A 1 -4.78 17.03 6.83
C ILE A 1 -4.22 16.81 8.23
N ASN A 2 -4.96 16.15 9.12
CA ASN A 2 -4.49 15.89 10.49
C ASN A 2 -3.66 14.60 10.53
N VAL A 3 -2.69 14.50 11.46
CA VAL A 3 -1.77 13.34 11.58
C VAL A 3 -2.52 12.02 11.71
N LEU A 4 -3.57 11.96 12.54
CA LEU A 4 -4.41 10.76 12.70
C LEU A 4 -5.06 10.32 11.37
N SER A 5 -5.49 11.30 10.55
CA SER A 5 -6.06 11.03 9.24
C SER A 5 -5.03 10.40 8.30
N ALA A 6 -3.77 10.86 8.34
CA ALA A 6 -2.72 10.35 7.47
C ALA A 6 -2.28 8.92 7.85
N LYS A 7 -2.13 8.63 9.16
CA LYS A 7 -1.85 7.27 9.66
C LYS A 7 -2.91 6.27 9.20
N ARG A 8 -4.20 6.63 9.37
CA ARG A 8 -5.31 5.79 8.92
C ARG A 8 -5.34 5.65 7.40
N THR A 9 -5.17 6.74 6.66
CA THR A 9 -5.10 6.72 5.19
C THR A 9 -3.98 5.82 4.66
N LEU A 10 -2.81 5.81 5.32
CA LEU A 10 -1.72 4.89 4.98
C LEU A 10 -2.17 3.44 5.07
N VAL A 11 -2.77 3.05 6.20
CA VAL A 11 -3.25 1.69 6.44
C VAL A 11 -4.36 1.30 5.45
N GLU A 12 -5.34 2.17 5.23
CA GLU A 12 -6.43 1.91 4.27
C GLU A 12 -5.91 1.72 2.84
N LYS A 13 -4.94 2.53 2.42
CA LYS A 13 -4.29 2.39 1.10
C LYS A 13 -3.51 1.10 1.00
N MET A 14 -2.74 0.75 2.04
CA MET A 14 -1.99 -0.50 2.14
C MET A 14 -2.91 -1.71 2.03
N LEU A 15 -4.00 -1.76 2.80
CA LEU A 15 -4.99 -2.84 2.71
C LEU A 15 -5.62 -2.92 1.31
N GLY A 16 -5.90 -1.76 0.68
CA GLY A 16 -6.41 -1.70 -0.68
C GLY A 16 -5.48 -2.32 -1.73
N VAL A 17 -4.16 -2.05 -1.66
CA VAL A 17 -3.18 -2.65 -2.59
C VAL A 17 -2.89 -4.11 -2.26
N ILE A 18 -2.90 -4.50 -0.98
CA ILE A 18 -2.82 -5.91 -0.58
C ILE A 18 -3.99 -6.68 -1.19
N LYS A 19 -5.23 -6.20 -1.04
CA LYS A 19 -6.42 -6.82 -1.62
C LYS A 19 -6.32 -7.01 -3.12
N ASP A 20 -5.89 -5.97 -3.85
CA ASP A 20 -5.74 -6.04 -5.30
C ASP A 20 -4.63 -7.00 -5.75
N SER A 21 -3.65 -7.31 -4.88
CA SER A 21 -2.62 -8.30 -5.19
C SER A 21 -3.11 -9.76 -5.19
N TYR A 22 -4.28 -10.03 -4.59
CA TYR A 22 -4.93 -11.36 -4.58
C TYR A 22 -5.91 -11.57 -5.74
N ASP A 23 -6.07 -10.59 -6.64
CA ASP A 23 -6.94 -10.71 -7.80
C ASP A 23 -6.36 -11.68 -8.85
N ASP A 24 -7.18 -12.16 -9.79
CA ASP A 24 -6.72 -13.00 -10.90
C ASP A 24 -5.80 -12.22 -11.87
N ALA A 25 -5.91 -10.89 -11.92
CA ALA A 25 -5.07 -9.99 -12.70
C ALA A 25 -4.41 -8.89 -11.82
N PRO A 26 -3.47 -9.24 -10.91
CA PRO A 26 -2.91 -8.30 -9.93
C PRO A 26 -2.29 -7.05 -10.54
N SER A 27 -1.54 -7.20 -11.65
CA SER A 27 -0.88 -6.08 -12.32
C SER A 27 -1.87 -5.05 -12.87
N GLU A 28 -3.04 -5.48 -13.34
CA GLU A 28 -4.09 -4.60 -13.85
C GLU A 28 -4.76 -3.84 -12.70
N ARG A 29 -5.14 -4.56 -11.64
CA ARG A 29 -5.76 -3.99 -10.43
C ARG A 29 -4.85 -2.97 -9.75
N LEU A 30 -3.59 -3.34 -9.53
CA LEU A 30 -2.58 -2.46 -8.94
C LEU A 30 -2.31 -1.24 -9.82
N SER A 31 -2.37 -1.38 -11.17
CA SER A 31 -2.27 -0.24 -12.09
C SER A 31 -3.42 0.75 -11.91
N LEU A 32 -4.66 0.27 -11.70
CA LEU A 32 -5.80 1.14 -11.38
C LEU A 32 -5.63 1.87 -10.03
N ARG A 33 -4.86 1.29 -9.11
CA ARG A 33 -4.49 1.89 -7.82
C ARG A 33 -3.07 2.46 -7.79
N ILE A 34 -2.49 2.84 -8.93
CA ILE A 34 -1.11 3.36 -8.95
C ILE A 34 -0.92 4.59 -8.04
N ARG A 35 -1.95 5.43 -7.89
CA ARG A 35 -1.95 6.57 -6.95
C ARG A 35 -1.80 6.13 -5.50
N HIS A 36 -2.32 4.97 -5.12
CA HIS A 36 -2.18 4.47 -3.75
C HIS A 36 -0.74 4.08 -3.45
N LEU A 37 -0.05 3.40 -4.38
CA LEU A 37 1.37 3.07 -4.24
C LEU A 37 2.23 4.35 -4.12
N TYR A 38 1.94 5.35 -4.95
CA TYR A 38 2.54 6.68 -4.84
C TYR A 38 2.30 7.34 -3.47
N ASP A 39 1.05 7.38 -3.01
CA ASP A 39 0.68 8.02 -1.74
C ASP A 39 1.33 7.31 -0.55
N ILE A 40 1.39 5.97 -0.55
CA ILE A 40 2.08 5.17 0.47
C ILE A 40 3.56 5.58 0.53
N CYS A 41 4.23 5.64 -0.63
CA CYS A 41 5.62 6.07 -0.71
C CYS A 41 5.82 7.48 -0.15
N LEU A 42 4.98 8.45 -0.56
CA LEU A 42 5.08 9.82 -0.06
C LEU A 42 4.82 9.97 1.44
N ILE A 43 3.88 9.19 1.98
CA ILE A 43 3.62 9.19 3.42
C ILE A 43 4.87 8.65 4.15
N LEU A 44 5.41 7.51 3.69
CA LEU A 44 6.58 6.88 4.32
C LEU A 44 7.91 7.63 4.11
N LYS A 45 7.97 8.61 3.21
CA LYS A 45 9.11 9.54 3.11
C LYS A 45 9.26 10.45 4.34
N LYS A 46 8.24 10.59 5.19
CA LYS A 46 8.33 11.40 6.41
C LYS A 46 8.63 10.52 7.62
N GLU A 47 9.61 10.94 8.41
CA GLU A 47 10.08 10.25 9.63
C GLU A 47 8.94 9.87 10.58
N GLU A 48 7.98 10.78 10.80
CA GLU A 48 6.82 10.53 11.69
C GLU A 48 6.01 9.27 11.32
N TYR A 49 5.92 8.94 10.02
CA TYR A 49 5.19 7.75 9.57
C TYR A 49 6.07 6.51 9.53
N GLN A 50 7.39 6.68 9.40
CA GLN A 50 8.34 5.59 9.57
C GLN A 50 8.38 5.12 11.03
N ASP A 51 8.33 6.05 11.98
CA ASP A 51 8.22 5.73 13.41
C ASP A 51 6.87 5.09 13.72
N PHE A 52 5.79 5.61 13.11
CA PHE A 52 4.45 5.03 13.25
C PHE A 52 4.42 3.57 12.83
N VAL A 53 4.90 3.20 11.63
CA VAL A 53 4.81 1.81 11.16
C VAL A 53 5.64 0.83 11.99
N ARG A 54 6.62 1.32 12.76
CA ARG A 54 7.43 0.52 13.71
C ARG A 54 6.86 0.48 15.13
N SER A 55 5.70 1.09 15.36
CA SER A 55 5.09 1.20 16.69
C SER A 55 3.89 0.28 16.86
N ASP A 56 3.52 -0.01 18.11
CA ASP A 56 2.29 -0.77 18.45
C ASP A 56 1.01 -0.08 17.97
N GLU A 57 1.05 1.25 17.74
CA GLU A 57 -0.07 2.01 17.19
C GLU A 57 -0.40 1.55 15.76
N PHE A 58 0.61 1.15 14.97
CA PHE A 58 0.38 0.66 13.60
C PHE A 58 -0.37 -0.66 13.60
N SER A 59 0.05 -1.62 14.42
CA SER A 59 -0.68 -2.89 14.58
C SER A 59 -2.13 -2.66 15.01
N SER A 60 -2.34 -1.78 16.00
CA SER A 60 -3.68 -1.40 16.45
C SER A 60 -4.52 -0.77 15.34
N MET A 61 -3.93 0.10 14.52
CA MET A 61 -4.60 0.73 13.38
C MET A 61 -4.93 -0.28 12.28
N CYS A 62 -4.03 -1.23 11.98
CA CYS A 62 -4.27 -2.31 11.04
C CYS A 62 -5.49 -3.14 11.45
N VAL A 63 -5.58 -3.56 12.72
CA VAL A 63 -6.74 -4.30 13.24
C VAL A 63 -8.03 -3.50 13.06
N LEU A 64 -8.04 -2.22 13.44
CA LEU A 64 -9.22 -1.37 13.29
C LEU A 64 -9.67 -1.26 11.82
N CYS A 65 -8.74 -0.98 10.90
CA CYS A 65 -9.07 -0.84 9.48
C CYS A 65 -9.51 -2.17 8.86
N ILE A 66 -8.95 -3.31 9.29
CA ILE A 66 -9.37 -4.65 8.84
C ILE A 66 -10.81 -4.94 9.30
N GLU A 67 -11.14 -4.64 10.57
CA GLU A 67 -12.51 -4.84 11.07
C GLU A 67 -13.52 -3.93 10.37
N ASP A 68 -13.15 -2.68 10.06
CA ASP A 68 -13.99 -1.78 9.26
C ASP A 68 -14.22 -2.31 7.83
N GLU A 69 -13.18 -2.85 7.19
CA GLU A 69 -13.29 -3.50 5.87
C GLU A 69 -14.21 -4.74 5.91
N LYS A 70 -14.13 -5.56 6.97
CA LYS A 70 -15.01 -6.72 7.18
C LYS A 70 -16.46 -6.30 7.40
N ALA A 71 -16.70 -5.25 8.18
CA ALA A 71 -18.03 -4.72 8.46
C ALA A 71 -18.68 -4.11 7.20
N GLY A 72 -17.88 -3.53 6.31
CA GLY A 72 -18.33 -2.98 5.03
C GLY A 72 -18.83 -4.01 4.00
N GLY A 73 -18.71 -5.31 4.29
CA GLY A 73 -19.27 -6.38 3.46
C GLY A 73 -18.48 -6.66 2.17
N PHE A 74 -17.24 -6.18 2.05
CA PHE A 74 -16.42 -6.49 0.89
C PHE A 74 -15.88 -7.92 0.94
N PHE A 75 -15.92 -8.60 -0.21
CA PHE A 75 -15.61 -10.02 -0.47
C PHE A 75 -14.11 -10.41 -0.29
N TYR A 76 -13.38 -9.76 0.61
CA TYR A 76 -11.93 -9.93 0.80
C TYR A 76 -11.58 -10.71 2.08
N LYS A 77 -12.53 -11.50 2.60
CA LYS A 77 -12.35 -12.22 3.88
C LYS A 77 -11.14 -13.14 3.87
N GLU A 78 -10.82 -13.74 2.73
CA GLU A 78 -9.71 -14.70 2.62
C GLU A 78 -8.35 -14.01 2.61
N CYS A 79 -8.20 -12.87 1.92
CA CYS A 79 -6.92 -12.16 1.89
C CYS A 79 -6.57 -11.43 3.19
N LEU A 80 -7.57 -11.05 3.99
CA LEU A 80 -7.37 -10.45 5.32
C LEU A 80 -7.45 -11.48 6.47
N ALA A 81 -7.55 -12.77 6.15
CA ALA A 81 -7.47 -13.86 7.14
C ALA A 81 -6.04 -14.35 7.38
N ASN A 82 -5.14 -14.14 6.40
CA ASN A 82 -3.73 -14.47 6.52
C ASN A 82 -2.92 -13.28 7.09
N PRO A 83 -1.72 -13.52 7.63
CA PRO A 83 -0.81 -12.43 7.99
C PRO A 83 -0.60 -11.48 6.81
N LEU A 84 -0.67 -10.17 7.04
CA LEU A 84 -0.51 -9.17 5.97
C LEU A 84 0.85 -9.26 5.28
N SER A 85 1.89 -9.67 6.01
CA SER A 85 3.25 -9.90 5.49
C SER A 85 3.31 -11.00 4.43
N GLU A 86 2.37 -11.96 4.44
CA GLU A 86 2.31 -13.05 3.45
C GLU A 86 1.54 -12.67 2.17
N ALA A 87 1.14 -11.40 2.04
CA ALA A 87 0.43 -10.94 0.85
C ALA A 87 1.28 -11.09 -0.43
N PRO A 88 0.68 -11.54 -1.57
CA PRO A 88 1.33 -11.54 -2.87
C PRO A 88 1.93 -10.19 -3.25
N LEU A 89 1.36 -9.09 -2.74
CA LEU A 89 1.93 -7.74 -2.86
C LEU A 89 3.43 -7.70 -2.56
N PHE A 90 3.91 -8.40 -1.52
CA PHE A 90 5.31 -8.33 -1.11
C PHE A 90 6.17 -9.41 -1.78
N LEU A 91 5.56 -10.54 -2.14
CA LEU A 91 6.27 -11.71 -2.67
C LEU A 91 6.42 -11.65 -4.20
N ASP A 92 5.41 -11.15 -4.90
CA ASP A 92 5.30 -11.16 -6.36
C ASP A 92 5.43 -9.78 -6.99
N PHE A 93 5.68 -8.72 -6.22
CA PHE A 93 5.87 -7.36 -6.74
C PHE A 93 6.85 -7.29 -7.93
N PRO A 94 8.02 -7.98 -7.91
CA PRO A 94 8.96 -7.93 -9.03
C PRO A 94 8.35 -8.38 -10.36
N ASN A 95 7.38 -9.30 -10.33
CA ASN A 95 6.69 -9.80 -11.53
C ASN A 95 5.78 -8.74 -12.15
N TRP A 96 5.23 -7.84 -11.34
CA TRP A 96 4.31 -6.78 -11.80
C TRP A 96 4.99 -5.43 -11.99
N ARG A 97 6.18 -5.25 -11.40
CA ARG A 97 6.95 -3.99 -11.35
C ARG A 97 7.02 -3.29 -12.70
N LYS A 98 7.38 -4.01 -13.78
CA LYS A 98 7.51 -3.42 -15.12
C LYS A 98 6.18 -2.86 -15.65
N SER A 99 5.07 -3.57 -15.42
CA SER A 99 3.74 -3.11 -15.82
C SER A 99 3.34 -1.86 -15.02
N LEU A 100 3.55 -1.89 -13.70
CA LEU A 100 3.25 -0.77 -12.82
C LEU A 100 4.09 0.45 -13.16
N GLU A 101 5.37 0.27 -13.47
CA GLU A 101 6.28 1.35 -13.86
C GLU A 101 5.83 2.02 -15.16
N SER A 102 5.36 1.24 -16.14
CA SER A 102 4.79 1.78 -17.37
C SER A 102 3.56 2.63 -17.10
N THR A 103 2.62 2.15 -16.28
CA THR A 103 1.43 2.92 -15.89
C THR A 103 1.82 4.19 -15.14
N TYR A 104 2.77 4.08 -14.21
CA TYR A 104 3.22 5.16 -13.34
C TYR A 104 3.90 6.31 -14.10
N LYS A 105 4.70 5.98 -15.12
CA LYS A 105 5.40 6.96 -15.99
C LYS A 105 4.54 7.49 -17.14
N SER A 106 3.31 7.00 -17.30
CA SER A 106 2.39 7.43 -18.34
C SER A 106 1.52 8.61 -17.86
N ASN A 107 0.20 8.47 -17.93
CA ASN A 107 -0.76 9.52 -17.58
C ASN A 107 -0.71 9.92 -16.11
N PHE A 108 -0.14 9.10 -15.22
CA PHE A 108 -0.09 9.43 -13.80
C PHE A 108 0.94 10.53 -13.50
N SER A 109 2.13 10.49 -14.12
CA SER A 109 3.18 11.48 -13.87
C SER A 109 2.74 12.89 -14.25
N ASP A 110 1.90 13.03 -15.27
CA ASP A 110 1.36 14.31 -15.74
C ASP A 110 0.37 14.95 -14.73
N LEU A 111 -0.14 14.15 -13.79
CA LEU A 111 -1.11 14.58 -12.77
C LEU A 111 -0.43 14.94 -11.44
N VAL A 112 0.88 14.78 -11.33
CA VAL A 112 1.64 15.04 -10.10
C VAL A 112 2.37 16.38 -10.20
N TYR A 113 2.17 17.23 -9.20
CA TYR A 113 2.95 18.45 -9.02
C TYR A 113 4.12 18.16 -8.08
N GLY A 114 5.35 18.46 -8.51
CA GLY A 114 6.56 18.29 -7.71
C GLY A 114 7.41 17.09 -8.12
N GLU A 115 8.28 16.64 -7.22
CA GLU A 115 9.17 15.51 -7.48
C GLU A 115 8.42 14.19 -7.38
N LEU A 116 8.39 13.45 -8.48
CA LEU A 116 7.78 12.12 -8.56
C LEU A 116 8.77 11.09 -8.00
N PRO A 117 8.42 10.33 -6.93
CA PRO A 117 9.26 9.24 -6.46
C PRO A 117 9.52 8.24 -7.57
N SER A 118 10.70 7.64 -7.59
CA SER A 118 11.02 6.59 -8.56
C SER A 118 10.21 5.30 -8.27
N MET A 119 10.15 4.36 -9.22
CA MET A 119 9.57 3.04 -8.93
C MET A 119 10.41 2.29 -7.89
N ASP A 120 11.72 2.56 -7.82
CA ASP A 120 12.59 2.01 -6.78
C ASP A 120 12.23 2.57 -5.39
N ASP A 121 11.85 3.85 -5.29
CA ASP A 121 11.37 4.45 -4.04
C ASP A 121 10.07 3.77 -3.57
N ILE A 122 9.17 3.46 -4.51
CA ILE A 122 7.91 2.75 -4.22
C ILE A 122 8.21 1.34 -3.72
N GLU A 123 9.08 0.61 -4.41
CA GLU A 123 9.49 -0.74 -4.04
C GLU A 123 10.18 -0.78 -2.67
N ALA A 124 11.07 0.20 -2.39
CA ALA A 124 11.70 0.35 -1.09
C ALA A 124 10.67 0.65 0.02
N SER A 125 9.65 1.47 -0.27
CA SER A 125 8.57 1.76 0.67
C SER A 125 7.73 0.53 0.99
N LEU A 126 7.44 -0.31 -0.01
CA LEU A 126 6.75 -1.59 0.19
C LEU A 126 7.61 -2.57 0.99
N THR A 127 8.91 -2.62 0.73
CA THR A 127 9.85 -3.45 1.48
C THR A 127 9.89 -3.04 2.96
N ALA A 128 9.97 -1.74 3.25
CA ALA A 128 9.94 -1.24 4.63
C ALA A 128 8.63 -1.59 5.36
N LEU A 129 7.49 -1.56 4.67
CA LEU A 129 6.22 -2.02 5.23
C LEU A 129 6.24 -3.53 5.51
N HIS A 130 6.76 -4.33 4.59
CA HIS A 130 6.87 -5.77 4.75
C HIS A 130 7.68 -6.14 6.01
N GLU A 131 8.81 -5.46 6.24
CA GLU A 131 9.63 -5.64 7.43
C GLU A 131 8.89 -5.27 8.73
N CYS A 132 8.01 -4.26 8.69
CA CYS A 132 7.22 -3.85 9.87
C CYS A 132 6.02 -4.75 10.14
N LEU A 133 5.60 -5.55 9.15
CA LEU A 133 4.47 -6.48 9.23
C LEU A 133 4.89 -7.91 9.60
N SER A 134 6.19 -8.22 9.46
CA SER A 134 6.80 -9.54 9.71
C SER A 134 7.18 -9.72 11.17
#